data_AF-A0A2N0AQM7-F1
#
_entry.id   AF-A0A2N0AQM7-F1
#
_cell.length_a   1.000
_cell.length_b   1.000
_cell.length_c   1.000
_cell.angle_alpha   90.00
_cell.angle_beta   90.00
_cell.angle_gamma   90.00
#
_symmetry.space_group_name_H-M   'P 1'
#
loop_
_entity.id
_entity.type
_entity.pdbx_description
1 polymer ?
#
loop_
_entity_poly.entity_id
_entity_poly.type
_entity_poly.pdbx_seq_one_letter_code
_entity_poly.pdbx_strand_id
1 'polypeptide(L)'
;MARFQSSIFPFYPIPKNKIPELPSVTSDPILFPQFLYELQYNRQTLGSKPVHTPTYMGSKKVPTDTESKPKPGFFPLTTNMGGVQNSPFSLYRGKRDKFQSAKYLSLRDIINPELSEDLVREKIESLYFDAKSKTFLFRLVSILFSGTPKEEETIVSNLFRFEPEFAKFLNKQMFTVEMIPLIHGNFLQEILRDHDERYIKYVIPSLSKPVLEVVRTSLSKNKMKQILDGPIKKPPEGEDLVSVIETELFKRFARNIYYEEGSIFTYRETGDEERKEEVSFIDAKKFQFFVDGHILQFYGRTVTKIFFKTCDWIDALRFDFFLSRKEIETNEFHRLPPDLLIEIPYYSTGIFLVGGGITKQKNPFEFSLLWFDY
;
A
#
# COMPACT_ATOMS: atom_id res chain seq x y z
N MET A 1 -7.52 11.70 -5.34
CA MET A 1 -6.78 10.98 -4.27
C MET A 1 -7.77 10.53 -3.21
N ALA A 2 -7.64 9.29 -2.73
CA ALA A 2 -8.62 8.66 -1.86
C ALA A 2 -8.10 8.57 -0.42
N ARG A 3 -8.70 9.35 0.50
CA ARG A 3 -8.58 9.07 1.94
C ARG A 3 -9.59 7.97 2.24
N PHE A 4 -9.10 6.81 2.62
CA PHE A 4 -9.96 5.76 3.13
C PHE A 4 -9.63 5.53 4.59
N GLN A 5 -10.67 5.44 5.42
CA GLN A 5 -10.50 4.93 6.77
C GLN A 5 -10.65 3.41 6.69
N SER A 6 -9.61 2.69 7.06
CA SER A 6 -9.65 1.23 7.14
C SER A 6 -9.76 0.78 8.58
N SER A 7 -10.69 -0.12 8.85
CA SER A 7 -10.77 -0.85 10.11
C SER A 7 -10.49 -2.33 9.84
N ILE A 8 -9.66 -2.95 10.68
CA ILE A 8 -9.46 -4.41 10.65
C ILE A 8 -10.76 -5.08 11.10
N PHE A 9 -11.52 -5.56 10.13
CA PHE A 9 -12.84 -6.16 10.33
C PHE A 9 -13.00 -7.39 9.43
N PRO A 10 -12.27 -8.48 9.72
CA PRO A 10 -12.21 -9.62 8.84
C PRO A 10 -13.57 -10.33 8.79
N PHE A 11 -14.01 -10.66 7.57
CA PHE A 11 -15.22 -11.45 7.33
C PHE A 11 -15.07 -12.88 7.86
N TYR A 12 -13.87 -13.45 7.74
CA TYR A 12 -13.51 -14.76 8.28
C TYR A 12 -12.92 -14.63 9.69
N PRO A 13 -12.95 -15.69 10.51
CA PRO A 13 -12.42 -15.70 11.88
C PRO A 13 -10.89 -15.70 11.94
N ILE A 14 -10.25 -14.77 11.23
CA ILE A 14 -8.80 -14.57 11.19
C ILE A 14 -8.41 -13.68 12.38
N PRO A 15 -7.37 -14.03 13.14
CA PRO A 15 -6.91 -13.20 14.25
C PRO A 15 -6.54 -11.79 13.79
N LYS A 16 -7.13 -10.76 14.41
CA LYS A 16 -6.92 -9.35 14.02
C LYS A 16 -5.45 -8.91 14.10
N ASN A 17 -4.69 -9.45 15.04
CA ASN A 17 -3.27 -9.19 15.21
C ASN A 17 -2.39 -9.72 14.07
N LYS A 18 -2.90 -10.63 13.23
CA LYS A 18 -2.21 -11.12 12.04
C LYS A 18 -2.50 -10.27 10.79
N ILE A 19 -3.41 -9.30 10.88
CA ILE A 19 -3.82 -8.45 9.76
C ILE A 19 -3.04 -7.14 9.85
N PRO A 20 -2.26 -6.77 8.82
CA PRO A 20 -1.52 -5.51 8.82
C PRO A 20 -2.48 -4.31 8.76
N GLU A 21 -2.10 -3.19 9.37
CA GLU A 21 -2.82 -1.94 9.20
C GLU A 21 -2.61 -1.39 7.79
N LEU A 22 -3.68 -0.95 7.12
CA LEU A 22 -3.55 -0.24 5.85
C LEU A 22 -3.16 1.23 6.10
N PRO A 23 -2.44 1.88 5.18
CA PRO A 23 -2.19 3.30 5.26
C PRO A 23 -3.52 4.08 5.18
N SER A 24 -3.68 5.10 6.02
CA SER A 24 -4.89 5.95 6.05
C SER A 24 -5.03 6.88 4.83
N VAL A 25 -3.97 7.03 4.03
CA VAL A 25 -3.90 7.96 2.89
C VAL A 25 -3.07 7.36 1.75
N THR A 26 -3.60 7.32 0.53
CA THR A 26 -2.86 6.83 -0.65
C THR A 26 -3.13 7.64 -1.93
N SER A 27 -2.06 8.05 -2.60
CA SER A 27 -2.04 8.77 -3.89
C SER A 27 -2.09 7.82 -5.09
N ASP A 28 -1.67 6.59 -4.87
CA ASP A 28 -1.54 5.53 -5.86
C ASP A 28 -2.51 4.40 -5.53
N PRO A 29 -2.91 3.59 -6.52
CA PRO A 29 -3.79 2.47 -6.27
C PRO A 29 -3.10 1.52 -5.28
N ILE A 30 -3.78 1.25 -4.18
CA ILE A 30 -3.39 0.27 -3.18
C ILE A 30 -4.19 -1.02 -3.41
N LEU A 31 -3.50 -2.15 -3.31
CA LEU A 31 -4.12 -3.45 -3.32
C LEU A 31 -4.37 -3.91 -1.88
N PHE A 32 -5.63 -4.22 -1.55
CA PHE A 32 -5.99 -4.81 -0.26
C PHE A 32 -7.12 -5.84 -0.43
N PRO A 33 -7.14 -6.91 0.38
CA PRO A 33 -8.23 -7.88 0.38
C PRO A 33 -9.48 -7.36 1.09
N GLN A 34 -10.60 -7.22 0.36
CA GLN A 34 -11.89 -6.76 0.91
C GLN A 34 -12.45 -7.65 2.04
N PHE A 35 -11.98 -8.89 2.16
CA PHE A 35 -12.41 -9.81 3.22
C PHE A 35 -11.70 -9.58 4.57
N LEU A 36 -10.68 -8.73 4.63
CA LEU A 36 -9.96 -8.41 5.88
C LEU A 36 -10.33 -7.05 6.49
N TYR A 37 -10.86 -6.14 5.68
CA TYR A 37 -11.04 -4.75 6.06
C TYR A 37 -12.46 -4.25 5.81
N GLU A 38 -12.93 -3.38 6.68
CA GLU A 38 -13.99 -2.43 6.37
C GLU A 38 -13.36 -1.10 5.97
N LEU A 39 -13.87 -0.47 4.92
CA LEU A 39 -13.34 0.76 4.38
C LEU A 39 -14.40 1.84 4.32
N GLN A 40 -14.07 3.04 4.77
CA GLN A 40 -14.88 4.22 4.52
C GLN A 40 -14.19 5.08 3.50
N TYR A 41 -14.83 5.29 2.35
CA TYR A 41 -14.31 6.12 1.28
C TYR A 41 -15.45 6.93 0.66
N ASN A 42 -15.23 8.23 0.44
CA ASN A 42 -16.20 9.13 -0.19
C ASN A 42 -17.61 9.07 0.43
N ARG A 43 -17.69 9.06 1.78
CA ARG A 43 -18.93 8.90 2.57
C ARG A 43 -19.69 7.60 2.34
N GLN A 44 -19.07 6.61 1.71
CA GLN A 44 -19.59 5.25 1.56
C GLN A 44 -18.79 4.31 2.46
N THR A 45 -19.52 3.47 3.20
CA THR A 45 -18.93 2.36 3.95
C THR A 45 -18.96 1.10 3.09
N LEU A 46 -17.78 0.64 2.72
CA LEU A 46 -17.53 -0.64 2.07
C LEU A 46 -17.22 -1.66 3.17
N GLY A 47 -18.25 -2.35 3.64
CA GLY A 47 -18.11 -3.44 4.61
C GLY A 47 -17.27 -4.60 4.07
N SER A 48 -16.68 -5.39 4.98
CA SER A 48 -15.95 -6.58 4.58
C SER A 48 -16.90 -7.61 3.94
N LYS A 49 -16.41 -8.28 2.90
CA LYS A 49 -17.20 -9.20 2.09
C LYS A 49 -16.53 -10.56 1.99
N PRO A 50 -17.31 -11.65 1.80
CA PRO A 50 -16.73 -12.96 1.52
C PRO A 50 -15.92 -12.93 0.23
N VAL A 51 -14.90 -13.78 0.15
CA VAL A 51 -14.20 -14.05 -1.10
C VAL A 51 -15.20 -14.57 -2.12
N HIS A 52 -15.29 -13.90 -3.27
CA HIS A 52 -16.04 -14.39 -4.41
C HIS A 52 -15.13 -15.28 -5.26
N THR A 53 -15.50 -16.55 -5.37
CA THR A 53 -14.86 -17.51 -6.28
C THR A 53 -15.91 -17.92 -7.31
N PRO A 54 -15.59 -17.84 -8.62
CA PRO A 54 -16.51 -18.30 -9.65
C PRO A 54 -16.83 -19.78 -9.45
N THR A 55 -18.01 -20.18 -9.89
CA THR A 55 -18.45 -21.57 -9.73
C THR A 55 -17.54 -22.54 -10.51
N TYR A 56 -17.20 -23.66 -9.87
CA TYR A 56 -16.44 -24.73 -10.52
C TYR A 56 -17.23 -25.24 -11.73
N MET A 57 -16.55 -25.47 -12.86
CA MET A 57 -17.16 -25.86 -14.15
C MET A 57 -17.85 -27.25 -14.15
N GLY A 58 -17.99 -27.90 -12.98
CA GLY A 58 -18.84 -29.07 -12.75
C GLY A 58 -20.14 -28.78 -11.98
N SER A 59 -20.36 -27.55 -11.52
CA SER A 59 -21.59 -27.17 -10.85
C SER A 59 -22.66 -26.92 -11.91
N LYS A 60 -23.78 -27.67 -11.86
CA LYS A 60 -24.93 -27.52 -12.78
C LYS A 60 -25.66 -26.18 -12.66
N LYS A 61 -25.11 -25.20 -11.95
CA LYS A 61 -25.76 -23.90 -11.74
C LYS A 61 -25.44 -23.00 -12.92
N VAL A 62 -26.47 -22.34 -13.44
CA VAL A 62 -26.31 -21.27 -14.43
C VAL A 62 -25.43 -20.18 -13.78
N PRO A 63 -24.34 -19.73 -14.44
CA PRO A 63 -23.54 -18.62 -13.95
C PRO A 63 -24.46 -17.44 -13.65
N THR A 64 -24.36 -16.91 -12.44
CA THR A 64 -25.20 -15.78 -12.03
C THR A 64 -24.83 -14.52 -12.84
N ASP A 65 -25.74 -13.58 -13.00
CA ASP A 65 -25.50 -12.26 -13.65
C ASP A 65 -24.26 -11.53 -13.08
N THR A 66 -23.89 -11.82 -11.83
CA THR A 66 -22.72 -11.28 -11.15
C THR A 66 -21.39 -11.92 -11.57
N GLU A 67 -21.40 -13.15 -12.08
CA GLU A 67 -20.20 -13.86 -12.58
C GLU A 67 -19.90 -13.49 -14.05
N SER A 68 -20.89 -12.99 -14.79
CA SER A 68 -20.80 -12.73 -16.24
C SER A 68 -20.70 -11.24 -16.61
N LYS A 69 -21.14 -10.33 -15.73
CA LYS A 69 -21.06 -8.89 -16.01
C LYS A 69 -19.63 -8.37 -15.79
N PRO A 70 -19.06 -7.63 -16.76
CA PRO A 70 -17.74 -7.03 -16.60
C PRO A 70 -17.76 -6.03 -15.44
N LYS A 71 -16.79 -6.15 -14.52
CA LYS A 71 -16.60 -5.17 -13.45
C LYS A 71 -16.02 -3.88 -14.08
N PRO A 72 -16.54 -2.69 -13.76
CA PRO A 72 -15.99 -1.45 -14.28
C PRO A 72 -14.50 -1.31 -13.95
N GLY A 73 -13.68 -1.06 -14.97
CA GLY A 73 -12.22 -0.92 -14.82
C GLY A 73 -11.43 -2.24 -14.79
N PHE A 74 -12.09 -3.40 -14.84
CA PHE A 74 -11.44 -4.70 -14.96
C PHE A 74 -11.60 -5.27 -16.37
N PHE A 75 -10.65 -6.11 -16.76
CA PHE A 75 -10.77 -6.92 -17.96
C PHE A 75 -11.81 -8.04 -17.78
N PRO A 76 -12.33 -8.62 -18.88
CA PRO A 76 -13.21 -9.78 -18.80
C PRO A 76 -12.56 -10.95 -18.05
N LEU A 77 -13.36 -11.66 -17.25
CA LEU A 77 -12.91 -12.85 -16.55
C LEU A 77 -12.58 -13.96 -17.55
N THR A 78 -11.41 -14.56 -17.39
CA THR A 78 -10.95 -15.71 -18.17
C THR A 78 -10.73 -16.91 -17.25
N THR A 79 -10.94 -18.10 -17.79
CA THR A 79 -10.88 -19.36 -17.03
C THR A 79 -9.99 -20.35 -17.76
N ASN A 80 -8.99 -20.88 -17.06
CA ASN A 80 -8.08 -21.89 -17.57
C ASN A 80 -8.12 -23.13 -16.67
N MET A 81 -8.26 -24.30 -17.30
CA MET A 81 -8.20 -25.60 -16.62
C MET A 81 -6.79 -26.17 -16.75
N GLY A 82 -6.20 -26.60 -15.64
CA GLY A 82 -4.83 -27.09 -15.62
C GLY A 82 -3.77 -25.98 -15.63
N GLY A 83 -2.53 -26.37 -15.36
CA GLY A 83 -1.36 -25.51 -15.59
C GLY A 83 -0.93 -25.57 -17.04
N VAL A 84 -0.24 -24.53 -17.51
CA VAL A 84 0.46 -24.52 -18.81
C VAL A 84 1.37 -25.75 -18.94
N GLN A 85 2.02 -26.14 -17.84
CA GLN A 85 2.92 -27.28 -17.78
C GLN A 85 2.49 -28.31 -16.73
N ASN A 86 2.44 -29.59 -17.14
CA ASN A 86 1.93 -30.72 -16.37
C ASN A 86 2.92 -31.90 -16.28
N SER A 87 4.11 -31.75 -16.86
CA SER A 87 5.22 -32.71 -16.80
C SER A 87 6.54 -31.97 -16.55
N PRO A 88 7.60 -32.65 -16.07
CA PRO A 88 8.88 -32.02 -15.84
C PRO A 88 9.36 -31.18 -17.02
N PHE A 89 9.89 -29.99 -16.71
CA PHE A 89 10.29 -29.02 -17.72
C PHE A 89 11.51 -28.22 -17.25
N SER A 90 12.44 -27.98 -18.16
CA SER A 90 13.64 -27.20 -17.87
C SER A 90 13.31 -25.71 -17.86
N LEU A 91 13.65 -25.05 -16.76
CA LEU A 91 13.52 -23.61 -16.59
C LEU A 91 14.87 -23.00 -16.23
N TYR A 92 15.05 -21.73 -16.54
CA TYR A 92 16.25 -20.98 -16.22
C TYR A 92 16.04 -20.24 -14.92
N ARG A 93 16.73 -20.68 -13.86
CA ARG A 93 16.58 -20.12 -12.52
C ARG A 93 17.40 -18.83 -12.38
N GLY A 94 16.72 -17.79 -11.93
CA GLY A 94 17.31 -16.51 -11.55
C GLY A 94 17.07 -16.23 -10.06
N LYS A 95 17.96 -15.43 -9.49
CA LYS A 95 17.74 -14.80 -8.20
C LYS A 95 17.45 -13.32 -8.45
N ARG A 96 16.36 -12.82 -7.88
CA ARG A 96 15.96 -11.41 -7.96
C ARG A 96 15.77 -10.85 -6.57
N ASP A 97 16.08 -9.58 -6.37
CA ASP A 97 15.79 -8.90 -5.12
C ASP A 97 14.29 -8.83 -4.90
N LYS A 98 13.86 -9.20 -3.69
CA LYS A 98 12.48 -9.06 -3.28
C LYS A 98 12.30 -7.63 -2.82
N PHE A 99 11.46 -6.87 -3.50
CA PHE A 99 11.12 -5.52 -3.07
C PHE A 99 9.96 -5.56 -2.08
N GLN A 100 9.99 -4.68 -1.10
CA GLN A 100 8.81 -4.22 -0.37
C GLN A 100 8.53 -2.76 -0.70
N SER A 101 7.28 -2.34 -0.51
CA SER A 101 6.88 -0.95 -0.66
C SER A 101 6.53 -0.32 0.69
N ALA A 102 6.97 0.91 0.91
CA ALA A 102 6.51 1.75 2.01
C ALA A 102 6.18 3.17 1.52
N LYS A 103 5.45 3.92 2.35
CA LYS A 103 5.21 5.35 2.15
C LYS A 103 6.18 6.13 3.03
N TYR A 104 6.81 7.16 2.47
CA TYR A 104 7.68 8.07 3.19
C TYR A 104 7.30 9.51 2.88
N LEU A 105 7.20 10.35 3.91
CA LEU A 105 7.03 11.78 3.76
C LEU A 105 8.38 12.44 3.48
N SER A 106 8.55 13.01 2.29
CA SER A 106 9.77 13.74 1.95
C SER A 106 9.81 15.07 2.66
N LEU A 107 10.72 15.24 3.61
CA LEU A 107 10.93 16.52 4.27
C LEU A 107 11.36 17.58 3.23
N ARG A 108 12.06 17.19 2.17
CA ARG A 108 12.42 18.09 1.06
C ARG A 108 11.20 18.62 0.31
N ASP A 109 10.17 17.79 0.13
CA ASP A 109 8.91 18.24 -0.47
C ASP A 109 8.06 19.06 0.49
N ILE A 110 8.21 18.85 1.79
CA ILE A 110 7.46 19.60 2.80
C ILE A 110 8.04 21.01 2.96
N ILE A 111 9.37 21.11 3.07
CA ILE A 111 10.10 22.35 3.30
C ILE A 111 10.23 23.14 1.99
N ASN A 112 10.17 24.47 2.07
CA ASN A 112 10.40 25.32 0.89
C ASN A 112 11.81 25.04 0.31
N PRO A 113 11.94 24.62 -0.96
CA PRO A 113 13.23 24.36 -1.59
C PRO A 113 14.16 25.58 -1.68
N GLU A 114 13.63 26.80 -1.49
CA GLU A 114 14.41 28.04 -1.47
C GLU A 114 15.04 28.35 -0.10
N LEU A 115 14.67 27.62 0.97
CA LEU A 115 15.28 27.82 2.29
C LEU A 115 16.66 27.15 2.34
N SER A 116 17.68 27.89 2.79
CA SER A 116 18.99 27.32 3.12
C SER A 116 18.91 26.35 4.29
N GLU A 117 19.84 25.40 4.38
CA GLU A 117 19.95 24.46 5.50
C GLU A 117 19.91 25.18 6.87
N ASP A 118 20.65 26.29 7.03
CA ASP A 118 20.72 27.03 8.29
C ASP A 118 19.36 27.60 8.74
N LEU A 119 18.62 28.22 7.82
CA LEU A 119 17.25 28.72 8.06
C LEU A 119 16.28 27.59 8.43
N VAL A 120 16.45 26.41 7.83
CA VAL A 120 15.63 25.23 8.17
C VAL A 120 15.96 24.75 9.58
N ARG A 121 17.24 24.72 9.95
CA ARG A 121 17.68 24.34 11.30
C ARG A 121 17.16 25.32 12.35
N GLU A 122 17.25 26.62 12.10
CA GLU A 122 16.73 27.65 12.99
C GLU A 122 15.21 27.49 13.20
N LYS A 123 14.47 27.23 12.11
CA LYS A 123 13.04 26.94 12.23
C LYS A 123 12.78 25.67 13.04
N ILE A 124 13.52 24.58 12.84
CA ILE A 124 13.37 23.34 13.62
C ILE A 124 13.64 23.60 15.11
N GLU A 125 14.62 24.45 15.46
CA GLU A 125 14.85 24.83 16.84
C GLU A 125 13.62 25.50 17.47
N SER A 126 12.89 26.30 16.70
CA SER A 126 11.67 26.96 17.17
C SER A 126 10.46 26.02 17.33
N LEU A 127 10.51 24.79 16.80
CA LEU A 127 9.41 23.82 16.87
C LEU A 127 9.32 23.12 18.22
N TYR A 128 8.11 22.71 18.57
CA TYR A 128 7.83 22.01 19.83
C TYR A 128 8.01 20.49 19.70
N PHE A 129 9.26 20.07 19.53
CA PHE A 129 9.69 18.66 19.54
C PHE A 129 10.57 18.35 20.76
N ASP A 130 10.57 17.09 21.23
CA ASP A 130 11.53 16.63 22.22
C ASP A 130 12.96 16.60 21.66
N ALA A 131 13.97 16.61 22.54
CA ALA A 131 15.37 16.70 22.16
C ALA A 131 15.83 15.55 21.23
N LYS A 132 15.27 14.35 21.41
CA LYS A 132 15.60 13.17 20.59
C LYS A 132 15.03 13.36 19.18
N SER A 133 13.76 13.77 19.07
CA SER A 133 13.12 14.08 17.79
C SER A 133 13.79 15.23 17.04
N LYS A 134 14.16 16.33 17.72
CA LYS A 134 14.94 17.42 17.11
C LYS A 134 16.28 16.95 16.56
N THR A 135 17.01 16.14 17.34
CA THR A 135 18.30 15.58 16.90
C THR A 135 18.15 14.76 15.62
N PHE A 136 17.10 13.95 15.53
CA PHE A 136 16.80 13.21 14.31
C PHE A 136 16.42 14.13 13.14
N LEU A 137 15.66 15.22 13.37
CA LEU A 137 15.30 16.16 12.32
C LEU A 137 16.55 16.85 11.78
N PHE A 138 17.47 17.27 12.65
CA PHE A 138 18.73 17.88 12.22
C PHE A 138 19.61 16.92 11.41
N ARG A 139 19.67 15.65 11.80
CA ARG A 139 20.39 14.63 11.03
C ARG A 139 19.73 14.40 9.67
N LEU A 140 18.40 14.30 9.64
CA LEU A 140 17.63 14.10 8.42
C LEU A 140 17.77 15.30 7.49
N VAL A 141 17.69 16.54 8.00
CA VAL A 141 17.97 17.77 7.24
C VAL A 141 19.39 17.77 6.67
N SER A 142 20.41 17.44 7.46
CA SER A 142 21.80 17.39 6.96
C SER A 142 21.95 16.36 5.83
N ILE A 143 21.30 15.21 5.95
CA ILE A 143 21.25 14.16 4.93
C ILE A 143 20.52 14.64 3.66
N LEU A 144 19.41 15.36 3.81
CA LEU A 144 18.57 15.79 2.69
C LEU A 144 19.13 17.00 1.95
N PHE A 145 19.83 17.89 2.64
CA PHE A 145 20.47 19.07 2.08
C PHE A 145 21.86 18.79 1.48
N SER A 146 22.45 17.63 1.78
CA SER A 146 23.74 17.22 1.21
C SER A 146 23.64 16.56 -0.19
N GLY A 147 22.43 16.36 -0.74
CA GLY A 147 22.25 15.64 -2.00
C GLY A 147 21.06 16.06 -2.88
N THR A 148 20.94 15.36 -4.01
CA THR A 148 19.86 15.44 -5.00
C THR A 148 18.63 14.61 -4.56
N PRO A 149 17.43 14.82 -5.15
CA PRO A 149 16.24 14.02 -4.83
C PRO A 149 16.43 12.49 -5.02
N LYS A 150 17.29 12.08 -5.95
CA LYS A 150 17.59 10.66 -6.19
C LYS A 150 18.47 10.05 -5.10
N GLU A 151 19.37 10.84 -4.54
CA GLU A 151 20.20 10.44 -3.40
C GLU A 151 19.35 10.34 -2.13
N GLU A 152 18.41 11.28 -1.92
CA GLU A 152 17.39 11.16 -0.86
C GLU A 152 16.63 9.83 -0.97
N GLU A 153 16.07 9.51 -2.14
CA GLU A 153 15.33 8.25 -2.35
C GLU A 153 16.22 7.04 -2.01
N THR A 154 17.49 7.05 -2.42
CA THR A 154 18.44 5.98 -2.14
C THR A 154 18.72 5.84 -0.64
N ILE A 155 18.96 6.95 0.06
CA ILE A 155 19.25 6.95 1.50
C ILE A 155 18.03 6.48 2.28
N VAL A 156 16.83 6.97 1.94
CA VAL A 156 15.59 6.57 2.60
C VAL A 156 15.30 5.09 2.34
N SER A 157 15.42 4.60 1.11
CA SER A 157 15.26 3.16 0.83
C SER A 157 16.26 2.31 1.62
N ASN A 158 17.50 2.76 1.78
CA ASN A 158 18.48 2.09 2.64
C ASN A 158 18.10 2.12 4.12
N LEU A 159 17.54 3.23 4.63
CA LEU A 159 17.03 3.30 6.01
C LEU A 159 15.91 2.28 6.23
N PHE A 160 14.95 2.17 5.30
CA PHE A 160 13.88 1.18 5.40
C PHE A 160 14.39 -0.27 5.29
N ARG A 161 15.44 -0.50 4.50
CA ARG A 161 16.08 -1.82 4.36
C ARG A 161 16.85 -2.25 5.60
N PHE A 162 17.73 -1.40 6.12
CA PHE A 162 18.69 -1.76 7.15
C PHE A 162 18.20 -1.43 8.56
N GLU A 163 17.34 -0.42 8.71
CA GLU A 163 16.86 0.11 9.99
C GLU A 163 15.32 0.31 9.97
N PRO A 164 14.52 -0.74 9.71
CA PRO A 164 13.07 -0.61 9.46
C PRO A 164 12.30 -0.06 10.66
N GLU A 165 12.72 -0.36 11.89
CA GLU A 165 12.09 0.19 13.10
C GLU A 165 12.32 1.70 13.19
N PHE A 166 13.55 2.14 12.92
CA PHE A 166 13.88 3.56 12.89
C PHE A 166 13.15 4.29 11.76
N ALA A 167 13.07 3.68 10.58
CA ALA A 167 12.31 4.24 9.46
C ALA A 167 10.80 4.40 9.76
N LYS A 168 10.19 3.40 10.40
CA LYS A 168 8.80 3.48 10.87
C LYS A 168 8.63 4.52 11.98
N PHE A 169 9.59 4.62 12.90
CA PHE A 169 9.62 5.65 13.92
C PHE A 169 9.68 7.04 13.29
N LEU A 170 10.57 7.26 12.31
CA LEU A 170 10.68 8.54 11.61
C LEU A 170 9.34 8.94 10.98
N ASN A 171 8.70 8.01 10.28
CA ASN A 171 7.43 8.29 9.60
C ASN A 171 6.29 8.62 10.59
N LYS A 172 6.24 7.95 11.75
CA LYS A 172 5.16 8.14 12.74
C LYS A 172 5.37 9.31 13.70
N GLN A 173 6.62 9.62 14.06
CA GLN A 173 6.91 10.57 15.15
C GLN A 173 7.41 11.93 14.66
N MET A 174 7.96 12.01 13.44
CA MET A 174 8.48 13.28 12.93
C MET A 174 7.41 14.12 12.25
N PHE A 175 6.49 13.47 11.54
CA PHE A 175 5.53 14.15 10.68
C PHE A 175 4.20 14.36 11.38
N THR A 176 4.22 15.25 12.36
CA THR A 176 3.05 15.67 13.15
C THR A 176 2.61 17.08 12.75
N VAL A 177 1.49 17.54 13.32
CA VAL A 177 1.01 18.93 13.21
C VAL A 177 2.09 19.99 13.52
N GLU A 178 3.09 19.65 14.35
CA GLU A 178 4.18 20.56 14.71
C GLU A 178 5.08 20.94 13.53
N MET A 179 5.01 20.21 12.43
CA MET A 179 5.74 20.53 11.21
C MET A 179 5.12 21.65 10.38
N ILE A 180 3.89 22.07 10.65
CA ILE A 180 3.17 23.11 9.88
C ILE A 180 4.02 24.36 9.59
N PRO A 181 4.78 24.92 10.55
CA PRO A 181 5.59 26.12 10.28
C PRO A 181 6.73 25.92 9.26
N LEU A 182 7.08 24.67 8.98
CA LEU A 182 8.05 24.31 7.94
C LEU A 182 7.40 24.15 6.56
N ILE A 183 6.09 23.92 6.50
CA ILE A 183 5.38 23.64 5.25
C ILE A 183 5.30 24.92 4.42
N HIS A 184 5.65 24.81 3.14
CA HIS A 184 5.63 25.94 2.22
C HIS A 184 4.28 26.14 1.52
N GLY A 185 4.07 27.35 0.99
CA GLY A 185 2.91 27.70 0.17
C GLY A 185 1.59 27.85 0.94
N ASN A 186 0.47 27.78 0.21
CA ASN A 186 -0.88 28.02 0.76
C ASN A 186 -1.50 26.76 1.38
N PHE A 187 -0.70 25.75 1.72
CA PHE A 187 -1.17 24.44 2.20
C PHE A 187 -2.18 24.56 3.35
N LEU A 188 -1.83 25.33 4.40
CA LEU A 188 -2.72 25.48 5.53
C LEU A 188 -3.95 26.36 5.20
N GLN A 189 -3.79 27.36 4.34
CA GLN A 189 -4.89 28.24 3.92
C GLN A 189 -5.97 27.47 3.17
N GLU A 190 -5.56 26.55 2.29
CA GLU A 190 -6.48 25.67 1.53
C GLU A 190 -7.34 24.83 2.48
N ILE A 191 -6.72 24.24 3.52
CA ILE A 191 -7.42 23.43 4.52
C ILE A 191 -8.36 24.29 5.36
N LEU A 192 -7.86 25.41 5.91
CA LEU A 192 -8.63 26.27 6.80
C LEU A 192 -9.77 27.01 6.10
N ARG A 193 -9.74 27.16 4.78
CA ARG A 193 -10.83 27.79 4.03
C ARG A 193 -12.10 26.97 4.09
N ASP A 194 -11.97 25.66 3.91
CA ASP A 194 -13.10 24.74 3.68
C ASP A 194 -13.48 23.94 4.95
N HIS A 195 -12.74 24.12 6.05
CA HIS A 195 -12.97 23.44 7.34
C HIS A 195 -13.99 24.16 8.25
N ASP A 196 -14.75 23.41 9.05
CA ASP A 196 -15.77 23.96 9.95
C ASP A 196 -15.13 24.80 11.07
N GLU A 197 -15.49 26.08 11.12
CA GLU A 197 -14.96 27.06 12.07
C GLU A 197 -15.12 26.64 13.53
N ARG A 198 -16.18 25.88 13.85
CA ARG A 198 -16.46 25.39 15.21
C ARG A 198 -15.46 24.32 15.63
N TYR A 199 -14.99 23.52 14.69
CA TYR A 199 -13.96 22.50 14.90
C TYR A 199 -12.58 23.15 15.03
N ILE A 200 -12.29 24.18 14.22
CA ILE A 200 -11.08 24.99 14.37
C ILE A 200 -11.03 25.59 15.78
N LYS A 201 -12.12 26.22 16.25
CA LYS A 201 -12.20 26.80 17.60
C LYS A 201 -11.94 25.74 18.69
N TYR A 202 -12.44 24.52 18.50
CA TYR A 202 -12.24 23.43 19.46
C TYR A 202 -10.76 23.03 19.60
N VAL A 203 -10.01 23.06 18.49
CA VAL A 203 -8.61 22.59 18.45
C VAL A 203 -7.60 23.69 18.77
N ILE A 204 -7.92 24.97 18.54
CA ILE A 204 -7.01 26.11 18.83
C ILE A 204 -6.30 26.01 20.21
N PRO A 205 -6.98 25.69 21.32
CA PRO A 205 -6.34 25.64 22.65
C PRO A 205 -5.28 24.55 22.81
N SER A 206 -5.34 23.48 22.00
CA SER A 206 -4.38 22.37 22.04
C SER A 206 -3.20 22.55 21.09
N LEU A 207 -3.22 23.56 20.22
CA LEU A 207 -2.13 23.81 19.28
C LEU A 207 -0.93 24.45 19.99
N SER A 208 0.28 24.08 19.58
CA SER A 208 1.49 24.76 20.01
C SER A 208 1.52 26.20 19.51
N LYS A 209 2.29 27.07 20.20
CA LYS A 209 2.42 28.48 19.83
C LYS A 209 2.88 28.67 18.38
N PRO A 210 3.92 27.96 17.88
CA PRO A 210 4.36 28.10 16.49
C PRO A 210 3.25 27.76 15.49
N VAL A 211 2.52 26.66 15.72
CA VAL A 211 1.42 26.24 14.85
C VAL A 211 0.28 27.26 14.87
N LEU A 212 -0.09 27.75 16.06
CA LEU A 212 -1.16 28.75 16.22
C LEU A 212 -0.87 30.04 15.47
N GLU A 213 0.37 30.53 15.48
CA GLU A 213 0.75 31.74 14.74
C GLU A 213 0.63 31.54 13.22
N VAL A 214 0.98 30.35 12.71
CA VAL A 214 0.81 30.02 11.29
C VAL A 214 -0.68 29.91 10.93
N VAL A 215 -1.52 29.33 11.79
CA VAL A 215 -2.99 29.32 11.62
C VAL A 215 -3.54 30.75 11.58
N ARG A 216 -3.06 31.63 12.46
CA ARG A 216 -3.48 33.03 12.54
C ARG A 216 -3.13 33.84 11.30
N THR A 217 -1.92 33.67 10.79
CA THR A 217 -1.43 34.35 9.59
C THR A 217 -2.04 33.78 8.31
N SER A 218 -2.48 32.52 8.33
CA SER A 218 -3.16 31.84 7.22
C SER A 218 -4.64 32.21 7.07
N LEU A 219 -5.23 32.93 8.02
CA LEU A 219 -6.62 33.34 8.01
C LEU A 219 -6.74 34.87 7.97
N SER A 220 -7.80 35.38 7.34
CA SER A 220 -8.10 36.81 7.42
C SER A 220 -8.44 37.19 8.87
N LYS A 221 -8.13 38.43 9.27
CA LYS A 221 -8.46 38.94 10.62
C LYS A 221 -9.95 38.79 10.94
N ASN A 222 -10.81 38.97 9.94
CA ASN A 222 -12.26 38.82 10.07
C ASN A 222 -12.67 37.38 10.31
N LYS A 223 -12.13 36.43 9.54
CA LYS A 223 -12.44 34.99 9.71
C LYS A 223 -11.91 34.46 11.04
N MET A 224 -10.72 34.88 11.46
CA MET A 224 -10.19 34.55 12.79
C MET A 224 -11.10 35.06 13.90
N LYS A 225 -11.58 36.30 13.80
CA LYS A 225 -12.54 36.85 14.77
C LYS A 225 -13.84 36.04 14.80
N GLN A 226 -14.39 35.69 13.64
CA GLN A 226 -15.59 34.83 13.54
C GLN A 226 -15.40 33.48 14.21
N ILE A 227 -14.26 32.82 13.98
CA ILE A 227 -13.91 31.55 14.64
C ILE A 227 -13.85 31.72 16.16
N LEU A 228 -13.20 32.78 16.65
CA LEU A 228 -13.04 33.02 18.09
C LEU A 228 -14.35 33.40 18.78
N ASP A 229 -15.23 34.16 18.12
CA ASP A 229 -16.51 34.60 18.66
C ASP A 229 -17.63 33.54 18.46
N GLY A 230 -17.43 32.61 17.52
CA GLY A 230 -18.40 31.59 17.14
C GLY A 230 -18.59 30.45 18.16
N PRO A 231 -19.59 29.56 17.97
CA PRO A 231 -19.82 28.44 18.88
C PRO A 231 -18.69 27.40 18.78
N ILE A 232 -18.37 26.75 19.90
CA ILE A 232 -17.43 25.62 19.93
C ILE A 232 -18.20 24.30 19.76
N LYS A 233 -17.67 23.38 18.94
CA LYS A 233 -18.24 22.04 18.76
C LYS A 233 -17.11 21.02 18.74
N LYS A 234 -17.24 19.96 19.53
CA LYS A 234 -16.31 18.82 19.46
C LYS A 234 -16.45 18.15 18.09
N PRO A 235 -15.36 18.02 17.31
CA PRO A 235 -15.39 17.35 16.03
C PRO A 235 -15.67 15.84 16.20
N PRO A 236 -16.33 15.22 15.21
CA PRO A 236 -16.30 13.76 15.04
C PRO A 236 -14.86 13.25 14.92
N GLU A 237 -14.66 11.96 15.20
CA GLU A 237 -13.35 11.32 15.10
C GLU A 237 -12.80 11.44 13.66
N GLY A 238 -11.56 11.91 13.51
CA GLY A 238 -10.89 12.09 12.21
C GLY A 238 -11.28 13.37 11.44
N GLU A 239 -12.25 14.13 11.92
CA GLU A 239 -12.67 15.44 11.40
C GLU A 239 -12.08 16.62 12.17
N ASP A 240 -11.27 16.38 13.20
CA ASP A 240 -10.55 17.47 13.86
C ASP A 240 -9.45 18.04 12.95
N LEU A 241 -9.11 19.31 13.16
CA LEU A 241 -8.16 20.03 12.33
C LEU A 241 -6.78 19.36 12.27
N VAL A 242 -6.30 18.77 13.37
CA VAL A 242 -5.00 18.09 13.42
C VAL A 242 -5.02 16.88 12.50
N SER A 243 -6.01 16.00 12.66
CA SER A 243 -6.21 14.82 11.81
C SER A 243 -6.34 15.17 10.33
N VAL A 244 -7.04 16.26 10.01
CA VAL A 244 -7.19 16.73 8.62
C VAL A 244 -5.86 17.23 8.07
N ILE A 245 -5.10 17.99 8.85
CA ILE A 245 -3.79 18.51 8.40
C ILE A 245 -2.81 17.36 8.17
N GLU A 246 -2.65 16.44 9.13
CA GLU A 246 -1.75 15.28 8.98
C GLU A 246 -2.09 14.49 7.72
N THR A 247 -3.39 14.29 7.47
CA THR A 247 -3.87 13.62 6.26
C THR A 247 -3.48 14.35 4.99
N GLU A 248 -3.72 15.66 4.91
CA GLU A 248 -3.39 16.45 3.73
C GLU A 248 -1.87 16.57 3.53
N LEU A 249 -1.08 16.50 4.62
CA LEU A 249 0.37 16.48 4.59
C LEU A 249 0.88 15.18 3.94
N PHE A 250 0.40 14.03 4.43
CA PHE A 250 0.62 12.73 3.79
C PHE A 250 0.13 12.71 2.35
N LYS A 251 -0.97 13.39 2.04
CA LYS A 251 -1.53 13.43 0.69
C LYS A 251 -0.66 14.14 -0.31
N ARG A 252 -0.11 15.29 0.09
CA ARG A 252 0.64 16.17 -0.81
C ARG A 252 2.11 15.75 -0.93
N PHE A 253 2.68 15.16 0.12
CA PHE A 253 4.13 15.01 0.23
C PHE A 253 4.62 13.56 0.43
N ALA A 254 3.72 12.56 0.52
CA ALA A 254 4.15 11.17 0.65
C ALA A 254 4.56 10.56 -0.70
N ARG A 255 5.75 9.95 -0.73
CA ARG A 255 6.28 9.20 -1.86
C ARG A 255 6.21 7.70 -1.57
N ASN A 256 6.03 6.89 -2.61
CA ASN A 256 6.25 5.44 -2.50
C ASN A 256 7.74 5.18 -2.62
N ILE A 257 8.28 4.45 -1.66
CA ILE A 257 9.64 3.94 -1.70
C ILE A 257 9.58 2.43 -1.85
N TYR A 258 10.50 1.89 -2.62
CA TYR A 258 10.70 0.46 -2.75
C TYR A 258 12.09 0.12 -2.27
N TYR A 259 12.17 -0.82 -1.34
CA TYR A 259 13.44 -1.23 -0.73
C TYR A 259 13.55 -2.75 -0.79
N GLU A 260 14.78 -3.24 -0.85
CA GLU A 260 15.07 -4.67 -0.95
C GLU A 260 14.92 -5.32 0.42
N GLU A 261 14.06 -6.33 0.52
CA GLU A 261 13.89 -7.18 1.71
C GLU A 261 14.14 -8.64 1.36
N GLY A 262 15.41 -8.93 1.05
CA GLY A 262 15.88 -10.25 0.70
C GLY A 262 15.76 -10.55 -0.79
N SER A 263 15.64 -11.83 -1.12
CA SER A 263 15.69 -12.30 -2.49
C SER A 263 14.69 -13.42 -2.73
N ILE A 264 14.15 -13.46 -3.94
CA ILE A 264 13.26 -14.52 -4.41
C ILE A 264 13.92 -15.29 -5.55
N PHE A 265 13.57 -16.57 -5.66
CA PHE A 265 13.84 -17.33 -6.87
C PHE A 265 12.77 -17.02 -7.90
N THR A 266 13.22 -16.85 -9.12
CA THR A 266 12.38 -16.56 -10.28
C THR A 266 12.85 -17.42 -11.43
N TYR A 267 11.98 -17.69 -12.38
CA TYR A 267 12.30 -18.57 -13.49
C TYR A 267 11.92 -17.92 -14.81
N ARG A 268 12.57 -18.36 -15.88
CA ARG A 268 12.22 -18.03 -17.26
C ARG A 268 12.27 -19.28 -18.13
N GLU A 269 11.54 -19.26 -19.24
CA GLU A 269 11.55 -20.35 -20.22
C GLU A 269 12.76 -20.29 -21.15
N THR A 270 13.41 -19.14 -21.21
CA THR A 270 14.64 -18.90 -21.98
C THR A 270 15.67 -18.20 -21.09
N GLY A 271 16.95 -18.51 -21.30
CA GLY A 271 18.01 -17.98 -20.47
C GLY A 271 19.35 -18.66 -20.72
N ASP A 272 20.24 -18.47 -19.77
CA ASP A 272 21.62 -18.99 -19.77
C ASP A 272 21.65 -20.47 -19.37
N GLU A 273 22.20 -21.34 -20.21
CA GLU A 273 22.27 -22.80 -20.02
C GLU A 273 22.92 -23.19 -18.68
N GLU A 274 23.85 -22.39 -18.14
CA GLU A 274 24.46 -22.65 -16.82
C GLU A 274 23.46 -22.59 -15.66
N ARG A 275 22.32 -21.90 -15.86
CA ARG A 275 21.26 -21.71 -14.86
C ARG A 275 20.03 -22.57 -15.12
N LYS A 276 20.13 -23.50 -16.05
CA LYS A 276 19.04 -24.40 -16.41
C LYS A 276 18.83 -25.45 -15.32
N GLU A 277 17.62 -25.53 -14.82
CA GLU A 277 17.19 -26.46 -13.79
C GLU A 277 15.94 -27.17 -14.28
N GLU A 278 15.88 -28.49 -14.13
CA GLU A 278 14.65 -29.23 -14.39
C GLU A 278 13.70 -29.11 -13.19
N VAL A 279 12.54 -28.51 -13.43
CA VAL A 279 11.49 -28.42 -12.42
C VAL A 279 10.52 -29.57 -12.64
N SER A 280 10.37 -30.43 -11.63
CA SER A 280 9.48 -31.60 -11.67
C SER A 280 8.00 -31.21 -11.53
N PHE A 281 7.46 -30.53 -12.55
CA PHE A 281 6.03 -30.25 -12.61
C PHE A 281 5.22 -31.54 -12.63
N ILE A 282 4.09 -31.52 -11.93
CA ILE A 282 3.16 -32.63 -11.83
C ILE A 282 1.78 -32.22 -12.34
N ASP A 283 0.97 -33.21 -12.69
CA ASP A 283 -0.34 -32.99 -13.29
C ASP A 283 -1.19 -32.04 -12.44
N ALA A 284 -1.63 -30.96 -13.08
CA ALA A 284 -2.42 -29.90 -12.47
C ALA A 284 -3.82 -29.83 -13.09
N LYS A 285 -4.28 -30.83 -13.87
CA LYS A 285 -5.62 -30.83 -14.50
C LYS A 285 -6.80 -30.55 -13.57
N LYS A 286 -6.69 -30.85 -12.27
CA LYS A 286 -7.72 -30.58 -11.26
C LYS A 286 -7.76 -29.11 -10.79
N PHE A 287 -6.79 -28.31 -11.19
CA PHE A 287 -6.70 -26.91 -10.84
C PHE A 287 -7.48 -26.08 -11.85
N GLN A 288 -8.27 -25.15 -11.34
CA GLN A 288 -9.00 -24.19 -12.14
C GLN A 288 -8.54 -22.79 -11.77
N PHE A 289 -8.00 -22.08 -12.75
CA PHE A 289 -7.48 -20.73 -12.58
C PHE A 289 -8.42 -19.73 -13.25
N PHE A 290 -8.87 -18.75 -12.48
CA PHE A 290 -9.70 -17.64 -12.92
C PHE A 290 -8.92 -16.36 -12.79
N VAL A 291 -8.92 -15.51 -13.82
CA VAL A 291 -8.20 -14.23 -13.79
C VAL A 291 -8.89 -13.20 -14.67
N ASP A 292 -8.94 -11.96 -14.21
CA ASP A 292 -9.39 -10.84 -15.04
C ASP A 292 -8.33 -10.53 -16.11
N GLY A 293 -8.68 -10.73 -17.38
CA GLY A 293 -7.77 -10.54 -18.51
C GLY A 293 -6.71 -11.65 -18.64
N HIS A 294 -5.55 -11.29 -19.20
CA HIS A 294 -4.45 -12.23 -19.48
C HIS A 294 -3.12 -11.76 -18.88
N ILE A 295 -3.17 -11.13 -17.69
CA ILE A 295 -2.01 -10.49 -17.06
C ILE A 295 -1.14 -11.50 -16.29
N LEU A 296 -1.77 -12.58 -15.80
CA LEU A 296 -1.14 -13.65 -15.03
C LEU A 296 -1.62 -15.00 -15.58
N GLN A 297 -0.75 -15.99 -15.61
CA GLN A 297 -1.08 -17.36 -16.02
C GLN A 297 -0.65 -18.35 -14.93
N PHE A 298 -1.51 -19.32 -14.62
CA PHE A 298 -1.12 -20.46 -13.81
C PHE A 298 -0.22 -21.38 -14.64
N TYR A 299 1.07 -21.40 -14.32
CA TYR A 299 2.06 -22.12 -15.12
C TYR A 299 2.09 -23.60 -14.80
N GLY A 300 2.04 -23.96 -13.52
CA GLY A 300 2.08 -25.35 -13.10
C GLY A 300 2.34 -25.47 -11.60
N ARG A 301 2.39 -26.71 -11.12
CA ARG A 301 2.71 -27.00 -9.72
C ARG A 301 3.75 -28.10 -9.61
N THR A 302 4.47 -28.11 -8.50
CA THR A 302 5.21 -29.26 -8.00
C THR A 302 4.48 -29.82 -6.78
N VAL A 303 5.12 -30.76 -6.06
CA VAL A 303 4.58 -31.28 -4.80
C VAL A 303 4.46 -30.18 -3.73
N THR A 304 5.34 -29.18 -3.77
CA THR A 304 5.50 -28.18 -2.69
C THR A 304 5.41 -26.73 -3.15
N LYS A 305 5.26 -26.46 -4.45
CA LYS A 305 5.18 -25.10 -5.00
C LYS A 305 4.15 -24.95 -6.10
N ILE A 306 3.60 -23.75 -6.24
CA ILE A 306 2.81 -23.30 -7.39
C ILE A 306 3.58 -22.22 -8.14
N PHE A 307 3.48 -22.22 -9.46
CA PHE A 307 4.16 -21.29 -10.34
C PHE A 307 3.16 -20.45 -11.14
N PHE A 308 3.41 -19.15 -11.20
CA PHE A 308 2.66 -18.21 -12.02
C PHE A 308 3.58 -17.49 -13.00
N LYS A 309 3.15 -17.38 -14.27
CA LYS A 309 3.83 -16.59 -15.29
C LYS A 309 3.18 -15.22 -15.39
N THR A 310 3.99 -14.19 -15.31
CA THR A 310 3.59 -12.80 -15.57
C THR A 310 3.59 -12.55 -17.08
N CYS A 311 2.51 -11.95 -17.60
CA CYS A 311 2.35 -11.66 -19.03
C CYS A 311 2.48 -10.16 -19.34
N ASP A 312 2.44 -9.31 -18.32
CA ASP A 312 2.66 -7.86 -18.41
C ASP A 312 3.57 -7.40 -17.26
N TRP A 313 3.99 -6.14 -17.28
CA TRP A 313 4.71 -5.52 -16.17
C TRP A 313 3.76 -5.28 -15.00
N ILE A 314 4.01 -5.94 -13.87
CA ILE A 314 3.18 -5.86 -12.67
C ILE A 314 3.89 -5.00 -11.63
N ASP A 315 3.22 -3.96 -11.13
CA ASP A 315 3.78 -3.07 -10.11
C ASP A 315 3.62 -3.66 -8.70
N ALA A 316 2.44 -4.22 -8.42
CA ALA A 316 2.13 -4.92 -7.18
C ALA A 316 1.29 -6.18 -7.47
N LEU A 317 1.64 -7.28 -6.81
CA LEU A 317 0.96 -8.57 -6.90
C LEU A 317 0.88 -9.19 -5.51
N ARG A 318 -0.32 -9.55 -5.09
CA ARG A 318 -0.57 -10.19 -3.79
C ARG A 318 -1.28 -11.52 -3.97
N PHE A 319 -0.84 -12.48 -3.19
CA PHE A 319 -1.45 -13.80 -3.02
C PHE A 319 -1.88 -13.96 -1.57
N ASP A 320 -3.10 -14.43 -1.37
CA ASP A 320 -3.64 -14.82 -0.07
C ASP A 320 -4.05 -16.30 -0.16
N PHE A 321 -3.25 -17.17 0.46
CA PHE A 321 -3.45 -18.61 0.49
C PHE A 321 -4.20 -19.00 1.76
N PHE A 322 -5.45 -19.45 1.61
CA PHE A 322 -6.25 -19.97 2.71
C PHE A 322 -5.82 -21.40 3.09
N LEU A 323 -5.02 -21.52 4.16
CA LEU A 323 -4.69 -22.82 4.78
C LEU A 323 -5.88 -23.39 5.55
N SER A 324 -6.64 -22.50 6.19
CA SER A 324 -7.93 -22.81 6.81
C SER A 324 -8.84 -21.58 6.78
N ARG A 325 -10.08 -21.69 7.28
CA ARG A 325 -10.95 -20.51 7.46
C ARG A 325 -10.42 -19.49 8.48
N LYS A 326 -9.44 -19.86 9.31
CA LYS A 326 -8.86 -19.03 10.37
C LYS A 326 -7.42 -18.61 10.06
N GLU A 327 -6.83 -19.15 9.00
CA GLU A 327 -5.42 -19.03 8.72
C GLU A 327 -5.16 -18.80 7.24
N ILE A 328 -4.45 -17.70 6.98
CA ILE A 328 -4.05 -17.27 5.65
C ILE A 328 -2.55 -17.05 5.67
N GLU A 329 -1.89 -17.48 4.60
CA GLU A 329 -0.52 -17.09 4.28
C GLU A 329 -0.53 -16.08 3.13
N THR A 330 0.08 -14.92 3.35
CA THR A 330 0.14 -13.84 2.36
C THR A 330 1.52 -13.75 1.73
N ASN A 331 1.57 -13.68 0.41
CA ASN A 331 2.79 -13.40 -0.35
C ASN A 331 2.59 -12.15 -1.22
N GLU A 332 3.49 -11.18 -1.09
CA GLU A 332 3.48 -9.94 -1.88
C GLU A 332 4.76 -9.80 -2.69
N PHE A 333 4.59 -9.31 -3.91
CA PHE A 333 5.65 -9.10 -4.88
C PHE A 333 5.46 -7.75 -5.56
N HIS A 334 6.57 -7.08 -5.85
CA HIS A 334 6.58 -5.77 -6.50
C HIS A 334 7.55 -5.73 -7.67
N ARG A 335 7.25 -4.86 -8.64
CA ARG A 335 8.11 -4.60 -9.82
C ARG A 335 8.51 -5.87 -10.56
N LEU A 336 7.51 -6.63 -11.01
CA LEU A 336 7.70 -7.87 -11.76
C LEU A 336 7.67 -7.58 -13.27
N PRO A 337 8.75 -7.88 -14.02
CA PRO A 337 8.74 -7.82 -15.49
C PRO A 337 7.87 -8.93 -16.10
N PRO A 338 7.44 -8.77 -17.37
CA PRO A 338 6.78 -9.85 -18.11
C PRO A 338 7.73 -11.04 -18.36
N ASP A 339 7.12 -12.17 -18.69
CA ASP A 339 7.75 -13.47 -18.91
C ASP A 339 8.58 -13.97 -17.73
N LEU A 340 8.20 -13.53 -16.53
CA LEU A 340 8.79 -13.98 -15.28
C LEU A 340 7.86 -15.01 -14.62
N LEU A 341 8.43 -16.15 -14.29
CA LEU A 341 7.79 -17.16 -13.45
C LEU A 341 8.16 -16.89 -12.00
N ILE A 342 7.15 -16.75 -11.17
CA ILE A 342 7.28 -16.65 -9.71
C ILE A 342 6.80 -17.93 -9.06
N GLU A 343 7.48 -18.34 -8.00
CA GLU A 343 7.09 -19.48 -7.19
C GLU A 343 6.47 -19.01 -5.87
N ILE A 344 5.43 -19.70 -5.44
CA ILE A 344 4.87 -19.59 -4.08
C ILE A 344 4.76 -20.99 -3.45
N PRO A 345 4.80 -21.11 -2.12
CA PRO A 345 4.57 -22.38 -1.44
C PRO A 345 3.22 -22.99 -1.81
N TYR A 346 3.18 -24.32 -1.95
CA TYR A 346 1.97 -25.10 -2.12
C TYR A 346 1.76 -26.02 -0.92
N TYR A 347 0.57 -25.94 -0.35
CA TYR A 347 0.11 -26.81 0.72
C TYR A 347 -1.07 -27.61 0.20
N SER A 348 -0.93 -28.94 0.16
CA SER A 348 -2.00 -29.84 -0.28
C SER A 348 -3.24 -29.74 0.61
N THR A 349 -3.08 -29.41 1.89
CA THR A 349 -4.18 -29.19 2.84
C THR A 349 -4.86 -27.83 2.68
N GLY A 350 -4.32 -26.94 1.84
CA GLY A 350 -4.88 -25.62 1.62
C GLY A 350 -6.22 -25.69 0.88
N ILE A 351 -7.10 -24.73 1.16
CA ILE A 351 -8.48 -24.72 0.64
C ILE A 351 -8.50 -24.14 -0.79
N PHE A 352 -7.94 -22.96 -0.97
CA PHE A 352 -7.81 -22.28 -2.25
C PHE A 352 -6.82 -21.12 -2.14
N LEU A 353 -6.46 -20.54 -3.28
CA LEU A 353 -5.62 -19.35 -3.38
C LEU A 353 -6.42 -18.24 -4.08
N VAL A 354 -6.37 -17.03 -3.55
CA VAL A 354 -6.87 -15.82 -4.22
C VAL A 354 -5.81 -14.76 -4.25
N GLY A 355 -5.99 -13.79 -5.12
CA GLY A 355 -5.09 -12.66 -5.17
C GLY A 355 -5.56 -11.57 -6.11
N GLY A 356 -4.73 -10.56 -6.23
CA GLY A 356 -4.94 -9.47 -7.16
C GLY A 356 -3.64 -8.75 -7.45
N GLY A 357 -3.69 -7.81 -8.38
CA GLY A 357 -2.54 -7.03 -8.76
C GLY A 357 -2.90 -5.77 -9.52
N ILE A 358 -1.88 -4.95 -9.72
CA ILE A 358 -1.95 -3.69 -10.47
C ILE A 358 -0.80 -3.68 -11.48
N THR A 359 -1.09 -3.48 -12.75
CA THR A 359 -0.06 -3.35 -13.80
C THR A 359 0.67 -2.00 -13.73
N LYS A 360 1.77 -1.85 -14.47
CA LYS A 360 2.49 -0.57 -14.58
C LYS A 360 1.60 0.58 -15.06
N GLN A 361 0.62 0.28 -15.91
CA GLN A 361 -0.36 1.20 -16.46
C GLN A 361 -1.53 1.47 -15.51
N LYS A 362 -1.46 0.97 -14.26
CA LYS A 362 -2.47 1.09 -13.21
C LYS A 362 -3.78 0.37 -13.52
N ASN A 363 -3.75 -0.66 -14.36
CA ASN A 363 -4.92 -1.52 -14.58
C ASN A 363 -5.01 -2.57 -13.47
N PRO A 364 -6.14 -2.69 -12.77
CA PRO A 364 -6.33 -3.72 -11.75
C PRO A 364 -6.70 -5.08 -12.36
N PHE A 365 -6.38 -6.15 -11.65
CA PHE A 365 -6.87 -7.50 -11.95
C PHE A 365 -7.00 -8.32 -10.66
N GLU A 366 -7.98 -9.22 -10.63
CA GLU A 366 -8.14 -10.22 -9.57
C GLU A 366 -7.98 -11.62 -10.15
N PHE A 367 -7.63 -12.57 -9.29
CA PHE A 367 -7.57 -13.98 -9.68
C PHE A 367 -7.88 -14.92 -8.51
N SER A 368 -8.23 -16.15 -8.87
CA SER A 368 -8.39 -17.26 -7.94
C SER A 368 -7.90 -18.56 -8.57
N LEU A 369 -7.30 -19.42 -7.76
CA LEU A 369 -6.90 -20.76 -8.12
C LEU A 369 -7.60 -21.73 -7.16
N LEU A 370 -8.46 -22.56 -7.73
CA LEU A 370 -9.22 -23.58 -7.01
C LEU A 370 -8.68 -24.97 -7.36
N TRP A 371 -8.61 -25.87 -6.40
CA TRP A 371 -8.35 -27.29 -6.62
C TRP A 371 -9.26 -28.09 -5.69
N PHE A 372 -9.79 -29.20 -6.20
CA PHE A 372 -10.63 -30.10 -5.41
C PHE A 372 -10.03 -31.49 -5.46
N ASP A 373 -9.76 -32.05 -4.29
CA ASP A 373 -9.54 -33.49 -4.14
C ASP A 373 -10.91 -34.17 -4.21
N TYR A 374 -11.10 -34.99 -5.25
CA TYR A 374 -12.28 -35.82 -5.45
C TYR A 374 -12.30 -37.00 -4.51
#